data_AF-A0ABC9NNB1-F1
#
_entry.id   AF-A0ABC9NNB1-F1
#
_cell.length_a   1.000
_cell.length_b   1.000
_cell.length_c   1.000
_cell.angle_alpha   90.00
_cell.angle_beta   90.00
_cell.angle_gamma   90.00
#
_symmetry.space_group_name_H-M   'P 1'
#
loop_
_entity.id
_entity.type
_entity.pdbx_description
1 polymer ?
#
loop_
_entity_poly.entity_id
_entity_poly.type
_entity_poly.pdbx_seq_one_letter_code
_entity_poly.pdbx_strand_id
1 'polypeptide(L)'
;MKTLFTDVTGTVPDAEEIARKAELFRQQTGVAPFIVVLPDINNEASLRQNGKAMLAHASSSLSDVKGRVLLLFTAREPRLIVITNGKVESGLGDAANLLI
;
A
#
# COMPACT_ATOMS: atom_id res chain seq x y z
N MET A 1 8.87 -15.63 -0.87
CA MET A 1 7.53 -15.01 -0.81
C MET A 1 7.73 -13.50 -0.67
N LYS A 2 7.17 -12.65 -1.54
CA LYS A 2 7.20 -11.19 -1.32
C LYS A 2 6.14 -10.85 -0.27
N THR A 3 6.53 -10.20 0.82
CA THR A 3 5.61 -9.74 1.87
C THR A 3 4.84 -8.50 1.41
N LEU A 4 3.57 -8.39 1.80
CA LEU A 4 2.73 -7.21 1.59
C LEU A 4 2.99 -6.11 2.61
N PHE A 5 3.83 -6.36 3.62
CA PHE A 5 4.21 -5.41 4.65
C PHE A 5 5.73 -5.28 4.72
N THR A 6 6.23 -4.04 4.72
CA THR A 6 7.64 -3.69 4.88
C THR A 6 7.78 -2.61 5.95
N ASP A 7 8.50 -2.91 7.01
CA ASP A 7 8.88 -1.93 8.03
C ASP A 7 10.36 -1.56 7.90
N VAL A 8 10.64 -0.34 7.44
CA VAL A 8 12.01 0.19 7.36
C VAL A 8 12.46 0.79 8.70
N THR A 9 11.51 1.12 9.58
CA THR A 9 11.80 1.70 10.89
C THR A 9 12.28 0.67 11.89
N GLY A 10 11.82 -0.58 11.75
CA GLY A 10 12.06 -1.66 12.71
C GLY A 10 11.34 -1.45 14.04
N THR A 11 10.37 -0.54 14.10
CA THR A 11 9.65 -0.18 15.33
C THR A 11 8.18 -0.59 15.32
N VAL A 12 7.69 -1.21 14.24
CA VAL A 12 6.28 -1.62 14.16
C VAL A 12 6.10 -2.93 14.94
N PRO A 13 5.31 -2.93 16.03
CA PRO A 13 4.95 -4.18 16.71
C PRO A 13 4.08 -5.05 15.81
N ASP A 14 4.11 -6.36 16.03
CA ASP A 14 3.23 -7.32 15.37
C ASP A 14 3.28 -7.29 13.83
N ALA A 15 4.45 -6.97 13.25
CA ALA A 15 4.70 -6.92 11.82
C ALA A 15 4.21 -8.17 11.06
N GLU A 16 4.38 -9.36 11.66
CA GLU A 16 3.91 -10.62 11.08
C GLU A 16 2.38 -10.69 11.02
N GLU A 17 1.69 -10.21 12.07
CA GLU A 17 0.24 -10.18 12.09
C GLU A 17 -0.31 -9.20 11.04
N ILE A 18 0.34 -8.04 10.87
CA ILE A 18 -0.01 -7.06 9.84
C ILE A 18 0.18 -7.66 8.44
N ALA A 19 1.31 -8.33 8.19
CA ALA A 19 1.56 -9.02 6.92
C ALA A 19 0.50 -10.10 6.64
N ARG A 20 0.12 -10.88 7.66
CA ARG A 20 -0.94 -11.90 7.56
C ARG A 20 -2.29 -11.28 7.24
N LYS A 21 -2.67 -10.19 7.92
CA LYS A 21 -3.93 -9.47 7.67
C LYS A 21 -3.98 -8.86 6.26
N ALA A 22 -2.87 -8.31 5.79
CA ALA A 22 -2.73 -7.79 4.43
C ALA A 22 -2.95 -8.88 3.38
N GLU A 23 -2.41 -10.08 3.62
CA GLU A 23 -2.58 -11.23 2.74
C GLU A 23 -4.02 -11.79 2.77
N LEU A 24 -4.65 -11.87 3.95
CA LEU A 24 -6.06 -12.22 4.06
C LEU A 24 -6.96 -11.23 3.29
N PHE A 25 -6.70 -9.93 3.43
CA PHE A 25 -7.42 -8.90 2.68
C PHE A 25 -7.27 -9.10 1.16
N ARG A 26 -6.05 -9.42 0.69
CA ARG A 26 -5.80 -9.72 -0.73
C ARG A 26 -6.60 -10.92 -1.21
N GLN A 27 -6.64 -12.00 -0.44
CA GLN A 27 -7.38 -13.21 -0.78
C GLN A 27 -8.89 -12.95 -0.86
N GLN A 28 -9.43 -12.14 0.06
CA GLN A 28 -10.86 -11.83 0.13
C GLN A 28 -11.32 -10.85 -0.96
N THR A 29 -10.51 -9.83 -1.25
CA THR A 29 -10.93 -8.72 -2.13
C THR A 29 -10.32 -8.80 -3.53
N GLY A 30 -9.24 -9.56 -3.70
CA GLY A 30 -8.38 -9.53 -4.88
C GLY A 30 -7.50 -8.27 -4.97
N VAL A 31 -7.49 -7.39 -3.96
CA VAL A 31 -6.67 -6.18 -3.94
C VAL A 31 -5.41 -6.43 -3.12
N ALA A 32 -4.22 -6.19 -3.68
CA ALA A 32 -2.97 -6.31 -2.93
C ALA A 32 -2.56 -4.98 -2.26
N PRO A 33 -2.59 -4.89 -0.91
CA PRO A 33 -2.11 -3.72 -0.19
C PRO A 33 -0.62 -3.87 0.12
N PHE A 34 0.22 -3.14 -0.59
CA PHE A 34 1.63 -2.98 -0.23
C PHE A 34 1.74 -1.91 0.83
N ILE A 35 2.05 -2.30 2.05
CA ILE A 35 2.19 -1.42 3.21
C ILE A 35 3.68 -1.20 3.47
N VAL A 36 4.09 0.06 3.51
CA VAL A 36 5.48 0.45 3.78
C VAL A 36 5.49 1.47 4.90
N VAL A 37 6.24 1.18 5.96
CA VAL A 37 6.49 2.12 7.06
C VAL A 37 7.91 2.66 6.95
N LEU A 38 8.02 3.98 6.86
CA LEU A 38 9.26 4.73 6.69
C LEU A 38 9.44 5.67 7.89
N PRO A 39 10.68 6.06 8.24
CA PRO A 39 10.88 7.10 9.24
C PRO A 39 10.33 8.44 8.76
N ASP A 40 10.57 8.81 7.50
CA ASP A 40 10.13 10.06 6.90
C ASP A 40 10.18 9.98 5.36
N ILE A 41 9.62 10.98 4.66
CA ILE A 41 9.67 11.13 3.20
C ILE A 41 10.23 12.51 2.85
N ASN A 42 11.42 12.52 2.26
CA ASN A 42 12.12 13.75 1.90
C ASN A 42 11.52 14.46 0.67
N ASN A 43 10.81 13.74 -0.21
CA ASN A 43 10.22 14.29 -1.43
C ASN A 43 8.94 13.53 -1.83
N GLU A 44 7.80 14.00 -1.34
CA GLU A 44 6.50 13.39 -1.64
C GLU A 44 6.15 13.46 -3.14
N ALA A 45 6.51 14.55 -3.84
CA ALA A 45 6.21 14.70 -5.27
C ALA A 45 6.90 13.63 -6.11
N SER A 46 8.18 13.38 -5.85
CA SER A 46 8.94 12.30 -6.49
C SER A 46 8.38 10.92 -6.13
N LEU A 47 7.98 10.72 -4.88
CA LEU A 47 7.35 9.47 -4.45
C LEU A 47 6.01 9.22 -5.17
N ARG A 48 5.18 10.24 -5.36
CA ARG A 48 3.93 10.14 -6.13
C ARG A 48 4.19 9.85 -7.60
N GLN A 49 5.21 10.47 -8.19
CA GLN A 49 5.62 10.23 -9.58
C GLN A 49 6.12 8.78 -9.78
N ASN A 50 6.96 8.29 -8.87
CA ASN A 50 7.60 6.98 -8.97
C ASN A 50 6.74 5.85 -8.40
N GLY A 51 5.80 6.15 -7.51
CA GLY A 51 5.05 5.15 -6.76
C GLY A 51 4.20 4.24 -7.64
N LYS A 52 3.70 4.72 -8.80
CA LYS A 52 3.02 3.87 -9.78
C LYS A 52 3.96 2.80 -10.37
N ALA A 53 5.20 3.17 -10.66
CA ALA A 53 6.22 2.22 -11.13
C ALA A 53 6.66 1.26 -10.02
N MET A 54 6.83 1.75 -8.78
CA MET A 54 7.10 0.91 -7.62
C MET A 54 5.98 -0.11 -7.39
N LEU A 55 4.72 0.32 -7.49
CA LEU A 55 3.56 -0.55 -7.36
C LEU A 55 3.51 -1.61 -8.47
N ALA A 56 3.82 -1.23 -9.73
CA ALA A 56 3.92 -2.17 -10.85
C ALA A 56 5.04 -3.21 -10.64
N HIS A 57 6.20 -2.77 -10.12
CA HIS A 57 7.33 -3.66 -9.85
C HIS A 57 7.07 -4.59 -8.64
N ALA A 58 6.49 -4.07 -7.55
CA ALA A 58 6.20 -4.85 -6.36
C ALA A 58 5.19 -5.97 -6.64
N SER A 59 4.26 -5.71 -7.55
CA SER A 59 3.19 -6.63 -7.94
C SER A 59 3.47 -7.51 -9.15
N SER A 60 4.66 -7.41 -9.77
CA SER A 60 4.99 -8.12 -11.02
C SER A 60 4.89 -9.64 -10.91
N SER A 61 5.12 -10.19 -9.72
CA SER A 61 5.01 -11.63 -9.42
C SER A 61 3.65 -12.04 -8.84
N LEU A 62 2.73 -11.10 -8.62
CA LEU A 62 1.38 -11.39 -8.15
C LEU A 62 0.48 -11.58 -9.38
N SER A 63 0.33 -12.84 -9.82
CA SER A 63 -0.75 -13.22 -10.73
C SER A 63 -2.10 -13.04 -10.00
N ASP A 64 -3.13 -12.66 -10.76
CA ASP A 64 -4.52 -12.68 -10.29
C ASP A 64 -4.90 -11.69 -9.17
N VAL A 65 -4.39 -10.44 -9.25
CA VAL A 65 -4.88 -9.34 -8.41
C VAL A 65 -5.76 -8.37 -9.21
N LYS A 66 -6.97 -8.13 -8.70
CA LYS A 66 -7.97 -7.19 -9.26
C LYS A 66 -7.53 -5.74 -9.12
N GLY A 67 -6.82 -5.43 -8.04
CA GLY A 67 -6.38 -4.08 -7.69
C GLY A 67 -5.08 -4.08 -6.89
N ARG A 68 -4.42 -2.93 -6.85
CA ARG A 68 -3.14 -2.74 -6.16
C ARG A 68 -3.11 -1.38 -5.51
N VAL A 69 -2.66 -1.32 -4.27
CA VAL A 69 -2.48 -0.07 -3.53
C VAL A 69 -1.15 -0.10 -2.78
N LEU A 70 -0.42 1.01 -2.82
CA LEU A 70 0.73 1.29 -1.98
C LEU A 70 0.29 2.26 -0.88
N LEU A 71 0.42 1.82 0.37
CA LEU A 71 0.15 2.58 1.58
C LEU A 71 1.48 2.91 2.23
N LEU A 72 1.86 4.17 2.23
CA LEU A 72 3.10 4.66 2.81
C LEU A 72 2.79 5.40 4.11
N PHE A 73 3.34 4.91 5.21
CA PHE A 73 3.26 5.54 6.53
C PHE A 73 4.60 6.13 6.90
N THR A 74 4.62 7.38 7.36
CA THR A 74 5.82 8.01 7.94
C THR A 74 5.71 8.06 9.46
N ALA A 75 6.77 7.67 10.18
CA ALA A 75 6.74 7.56 11.64
C ALA A 75 7.13 8.86 12.38
N ARG A 76 8.06 9.66 11.83
CA ARG A 76 8.53 10.91 12.46
C ARG A 76 7.51 12.03 12.32
N GLU A 77 7.00 12.22 11.12
CA GLU A 77 5.86 13.08 10.84
C GLU A 77 4.70 12.20 10.37
N PRO A 78 3.73 11.84 11.23
CA PRO A 78 2.67 10.90 10.88
C PRO A 78 1.86 11.34 9.66
N ARG A 79 2.04 10.64 8.54
CA ARG A 79 1.30 10.85 7.30
C ARG A 79 0.98 9.52 6.65
N LEU A 80 -0.13 9.49 5.92
CA LEU A 80 -0.50 8.39 5.03
C LEU A 80 -0.50 8.91 3.59
N ILE A 81 0.33 8.32 2.74
CA ILE A 81 0.30 8.55 1.30
C ILE A 81 -0.21 7.29 0.62
N VAL A 82 -1.28 7.45 -0.15
CA VAL A 82 -1.93 6.37 -0.89
C VAL A 82 -1.61 6.53 -2.37
N ILE A 83 -1.10 5.46 -2.99
CA ILE A 83 -0.83 5.39 -4.42
C ILE A 83 -1.52 4.14 -4.98
N THR A 84 -2.45 4.35 -5.90
CA THR A 84 -3.27 3.30 -6.51
C THR A 84 -2.91 3.07 -7.97
N ASN A 85 -3.36 1.95 -8.53
CA ASN A 85 -3.54 1.82 -9.97
C ASN A 85 -4.98 2.21 -10.36
N GLY A 86 -5.19 2.52 -11.65
CA GLY A 86 -6.50 3.03 -12.13
C GLY A 86 -7.71 2.11 -11.87
N LYS A 87 -7.49 0.80 -11.60
CA LYS A 87 -8.56 -0.14 -11.26
C LYS A 87 -9.08 -0.01 -9.82
N VAL A 88 -8.24 0.46 -8.88
CA VAL A 88 -8.67 0.73 -7.49
C VAL A 88 -9.32 2.11 -7.39
N GLU A 89 -8.89 3.07 -8.23
CA GLU A 89 -9.46 4.43 -8.29
C GLU A 89 -10.97 4.42 -8.58
N SER A 90 -11.45 3.53 -9.46
CA SER A 90 -12.87 3.41 -9.79
C SER A 90 -13.73 2.83 -8.66
N GLY A 91 -13.17 2.00 -7.77
CA GLY A 91 -13.90 1.42 -6.62
C GLY A 91 -13.84 2.29 -5.35
N LEU A 92 -12.77 3.08 -5.19
CA LEU A 92 -12.66 4.07 -4.13
C LEU A 92 -13.53 5.31 -4.40
N GLY A 93 -13.75 5.67 -5.67
CA GLY A 93 -14.67 6.76 -6.04
C GLY A 93 -16.09 6.56 -5.52
N ASP A 94 -16.58 5.32 -5.53
CA ASP A 94 -17.92 4.98 -5.02
C ASP A 94 -17.99 4.99 -3.47
N ALA A 95 -16.90 4.60 -2.79
CA ALA A 95 -16.81 4.63 -1.33
C ALA A 95 -16.54 6.04 -0.76
N ALA A 96 -15.84 6.90 -1.51
CA ALA A 96 -15.58 8.29 -1.13
C ALA A 96 -16.86 9.14 -1.09
N ASN A 97 -17.91 8.74 -1.82
CA ASN A 97 -19.20 9.42 -1.82
C ASN A 97 -20.11 9.04 -0.64
N LEU A 98 -19.64 8.15 0.25
CA LEU A 98 -20.32 7.73 1.49
C LEU A 98 -19.73 8.38 2.75
N LEU A 99 -18.77 9.30 2.59
CA LEU A 99 -18.10 10.00 3.69
C LEU A 99 -18.19 11.54 3.58
N ILE A 100 -19.21 12.05 2.89
CA ILE A 100 -19.59 13.47 2.92
C ILE A 100 -21.05 13.61 3.36
#